data_AF-A0A833GZ16-F1
#
_entry.id   AF-A0A833GZ16-F1
#
_cell.length_a   1.000
_cell.length_b   1.000
_cell.length_c   1.000
_cell.angle_alpha   90.00
_cell.angle_beta   90.00
_cell.angle_gamma   90.00
#
_symmetry.space_group_name_H-M   'P 1'
#
loop_
_entity.id
_entity.type
_entity.pdbx_description
1 polymer ?
#
loop_
_entity_poly.entity_id
_entity_poly.type
_entity_poly.pdbx_seq_one_letter_code
_entity_poly.pdbx_strand_id
1 'polypeptide(L)'
;MTRIKLLSLLSILALFTTGSLFAQNPTYTVNVNTVPSDIASFEAFRDSLATTPEGGAIVMLFALRLYQQNPTEGTKALIVAVDSSRLSQSTGAGSYKGFALDGSTKYLLGQIEKYPFMLNSYLPGATPENGYTPAGLPYTFTLTSNRFSGTVESGQIKLFLPSSGAATPRPITMKRNSKGIWKAAEFSSLLVGVAAPATTDPADDL
;
A
#
# COMPACT_ATOMS: atom_id res chain seq x y z
N MET A 1 28.15 -73.41 -6.47
CA MET A 1 26.73 -73.49 -6.85
C MET A 1 25.90 -72.96 -5.68
N THR A 2 25.45 -71.70 -5.67
CA THR A 2 24.22 -71.15 -6.27
C THR A 2 23.05 -71.06 -5.27
N ARG A 3 22.93 -69.85 -4.69
CA ARG A 3 21.71 -69.05 -4.43
C ARG A 3 20.72 -69.47 -3.32
N ILE A 4 20.86 -68.74 -2.21
CA ILE A 4 19.79 -68.24 -1.35
C ILE A 4 18.90 -67.26 -2.13
N LYS A 5 17.57 -67.38 -2.08
CA LYS A 5 16.60 -66.26 -2.04
C LYS A 5 15.25 -66.71 -1.46
N LEU A 6 14.94 -66.25 -0.26
CA LEU A 6 13.59 -66.25 0.31
C LEU A 6 12.94 -64.91 -0.08
N LEU A 7 11.85 -64.96 -0.86
CA LEU A 7 10.99 -63.81 -1.19
C LEU A 7 9.69 -63.93 -0.39
N SER A 8 9.29 -62.85 0.30
CA SER A 8 7.90 -62.47 0.60
C SER A 8 7.94 -61.15 1.40
N LEU A 9 8.05 -60.00 0.72
CA LEU A 9 6.96 -59.09 0.31
C LEU A 9 6.17 -58.50 1.50
N LEU A 10 6.75 -57.44 2.08
CA LEU A 10 6.06 -56.55 3.03
C LEU A 10 5.38 -55.43 2.22
N SER A 11 4.05 -55.49 2.11
CA SER A 11 3.25 -54.46 1.45
C SER A 11 3.07 -53.26 2.39
N ILE A 12 3.81 -52.17 2.14
CA ILE A 12 3.59 -50.88 2.82
C ILE A 12 2.46 -50.14 2.10
N LEU A 13 1.30 -50.07 2.75
CA LEU A 13 0.18 -49.24 2.30
C LEU A 13 0.47 -47.78 2.67
N ALA A 14 0.95 -47.00 1.71
CA ALA A 14 1.12 -45.56 1.86
C ALA A 14 -0.24 -44.86 1.74
N LEU A 15 -0.76 -44.38 2.87
CA LEU A 15 -1.96 -43.55 2.92
C LEU A 15 -1.59 -42.15 2.39
N PHE A 16 -1.88 -41.87 1.11
CA PHE A 16 -1.76 -40.52 0.57
C PHE A 16 -2.90 -39.67 1.11
N THR A 17 -2.65 -38.92 2.19
CA THR A 17 -3.52 -37.83 2.59
C THR A 17 -3.35 -36.68 1.62
N THR A 18 -4.26 -36.55 0.65
CA THR A 18 -4.36 -35.36 -0.20
C THR A 18 -4.91 -34.21 0.65
N GLY A 19 -4.05 -33.55 1.42
CA GLY A 19 -4.37 -32.25 1.98
C GLY A 19 -4.49 -31.24 0.84
N SER A 20 -5.70 -30.76 0.55
CA SER A 20 -5.88 -29.59 -0.30
C SER A 20 -5.25 -28.39 0.40
N LEU A 21 -4.02 -28.04 0.00
CA LEU A 21 -3.41 -26.77 0.35
C LEU A 21 -4.20 -25.67 -0.37
N PHE A 22 -5.17 -25.06 0.30
CA PHE A 22 -5.66 -23.76 -0.15
C PHE A 22 -4.47 -22.80 -0.08
N ALA A 23 -3.99 -22.33 -1.22
CA ALA A 23 -2.92 -21.35 -1.27
C ALA A 23 -3.40 -20.07 -0.59
N GLN A 24 -2.93 -19.82 0.64
CA GLN A 24 -3.20 -18.58 1.35
C GLN A 24 -2.52 -17.43 0.59
N ASN A 25 -3.25 -16.35 0.37
CA ASN A 25 -2.73 -15.15 -0.24
C ASN A 25 -1.52 -14.62 0.58
N PRO A 26 -0.37 -14.31 -0.05
CA PRO A 26 0.77 -13.76 0.65
C PRO A 26 0.40 -12.49 1.43
N THR A 27 0.99 -12.35 2.61
CA THR A 27 0.77 -11.23 3.51
C THR A 27 2.09 -10.50 3.75
N TYR A 28 2.06 -9.17 3.72
CA TYR A 28 3.21 -8.29 3.84
C TYR A 28 2.99 -7.31 4.99
N THR A 29 3.98 -7.15 5.86
CA THR A 29 3.87 -6.30 7.05
C THR A 29 4.84 -5.14 6.97
N VAL A 30 4.38 -3.93 7.29
CA VAL A 30 5.21 -2.71 7.34
C VAL A 30 5.02 -2.04 8.68
N ASN A 31 6.13 -1.75 9.38
CA ASN A 31 6.11 -0.99 10.63
C ASN A 31 6.55 0.45 10.37
N VAL A 32 5.77 1.40 10.87
CA VAL A 32 6.01 2.84 10.75
C VAL A 32 6.11 3.43 12.14
N ASN A 33 7.27 3.99 12.47
CA ASN A 33 7.57 4.57 13.79
C ASN A 33 7.62 6.11 13.76
N THR A 34 7.58 6.72 12.57
CA THR A 34 7.62 8.16 12.36
C THR A 34 6.66 8.55 11.24
N VAL A 35 6.13 9.78 11.29
CA VAL A 35 5.30 10.35 10.24
C VAL A 35 6.06 11.53 9.63
N PRO A 36 6.35 11.54 8.32
CA PRO A 36 7.02 12.66 7.69
C PRO A 36 6.12 13.89 7.64
N SER A 37 6.69 15.08 7.87
CA SER A 37 5.99 16.37 7.90
C SER A 37 6.45 17.37 6.84
N ASP A 38 7.51 17.02 6.10
CA ASP A 38 8.09 17.82 5.02
C ASP A 38 8.81 16.91 4.01
N ILE A 39 9.33 17.47 2.91
CA ILE A 39 10.02 16.70 1.89
C ILE A 39 11.29 16.03 2.41
N ALA A 40 12.05 16.66 3.31
CA ALA A 40 13.32 16.11 3.78
C ALA A 40 13.09 14.84 4.61
N SER A 41 12.19 14.92 5.60
CA SER A 41 11.74 13.77 6.39
C SER A 41 11.04 12.72 5.53
N PHE A 42 10.29 13.13 4.50
CA PHE A 42 9.65 12.21 3.56
C PHE A 42 10.65 11.43 2.69
N GLU A 43 11.71 12.07 2.19
CA GLU A 43 12.72 11.36 1.41
C GLU A 43 13.47 10.33 2.27
N ALA A 44 13.80 10.66 3.52
CA ALA A 44 14.38 9.71 4.48
C ALA A 44 13.41 8.55 4.77
N PHE A 45 12.13 8.85 4.96
CA PHE A 45 11.07 7.85 5.14
C PHE A 45 10.96 6.90 3.94
N ARG A 46 10.96 7.46 2.71
CA ARG A 46 10.98 6.70 1.45
C ARG A 46 12.21 5.80 1.37
N ASP A 47 13.39 6.34 1.62
CA ASP A 47 14.64 5.60 1.43
C ASP A 47 14.76 4.43 2.41
N SER A 48 14.13 4.53 3.59
CA SER A 48 14.02 3.43 4.55
C SER A 48 13.02 2.36 4.12
N LEU A 49 11.82 2.72 3.66
CA LEU A 49 10.72 1.76 3.46
C LEU A 49 10.56 1.28 2.02
N ALA A 50 10.77 2.13 1.01
CA ALA A 50 10.50 1.81 -0.38
C ALA A 50 11.55 0.88 -1.04
N THR A 51 12.31 0.14 -0.23
CA THR A 51 13.19 -0.96 -0.65
C THR A 51 12.39 -2.26 -0.88
N THR A 52 11.16 -2.34 -0.35
CA THR A 52 10.19 -3.41 -0.63
C THR A 52 8.91 -2.82 -1.26
N PRO A 53 8.10 -3.62 -1.98
CA PRO A 53 6.89 -3.10 -2.60
C PRO A 53 5.84 -2.66 -1.58
N GLU A 54 5.68 -3.38 -0.47
CA GLU A 54 4.77 -3.00 0.62
C GLU A 54 5.21 -1.71 1.30
N GLY A 55 6.51 -1.52 1.52
CA GLY A 55 7.01 -0.27 2.06
C GLY A 55 6.82 0.89 1.07
N GLY A 56 7.00 0.66 -0.23
CA GLY A 56 6.68 1.65 -1.25
C GLY A 56 5.19 2.01 -1.32
N ALA A 57 4.29 1.05 -1.09
CA ALA A 57 2.86 1.29 -1.02
C ALA A 57 2.49 2.17 0.19
N ILE A 58 3.13 1.94 1.35
CA ILE A 58 2.97 2.79 2.53
C ILE A 58 3.58 4.17 2.32
N VAL A 59 4.73 4.28 1.67
CA VAL A 59 5.31 5.57 1.25
C VAL A 59 4.35 6.37 0.37
N MET A 60 3.64 5.71 -0.56
CA MET A 60 2.63 6.37 -1.37
C MET A 60 1.45 6.90 -0.53
N LEU A 61 0.95 6.10 0.44
CA LEU A 61 -0.09 6.56 1.37
C LEU A 61 0.36 7.82 2.13
N PHE A 62 1.58 7.81 2.68
CA PHE A 62 2.10 8.97 3.41
C PHE A 62 2.40 10.18 2.52
N ALA A 63 2.70 9.99 1.23
CA ALA A 63 2.80 11.10 0.28
C ALA A 63 1.45 11.81 0.10
N LEU A 64 0.36 11.04 -0.03
CA LEU A 64 -1.00 11.59 -0.11
C LEU A 64 -1.39 12.30 1.18
N ARG A 65 -1.03 11.75 2.34
CA ARG A 65 -1.30 12.39 3.64
C ARG A 65 -0.52 13.68 3.82
N LEU A 66 0.75 13.72 3.43
CA LEU A 66 1.53 14.95 3.45
C LEU A 66 0.94 15.98 2.50
N TYR A 67 0.42 15.56 1.33
CA TYR A 67 -0.30 16.45 0.42
C TYR A 67 -1.57 17.01 1.04
N GLN A 68 -2.34 16.19 1.74
CA GLN A 68 -3.52 16.63 2.47
C GLN A 68 -3.20 17.71 3.52
N GLN A 69 -2.07 17.57 4.22
CA GLN A 69 -1.65 18.48 5.30
C GLN A 69 -0.93 19.74 4.77
N ASN A 70 -0.11 19.56 3.75
CA ASN A 70 0.71 20.60 3.13
C ASN A 70 0.84 20.29 1.63
N PRO A 71 -0.03 20.85 0.78
CA PRO A 71 -0.03 20.57 -0.65
C PRO A 71 1.29 20.86 -1.35
N THR A 72 2.06 21.85 -0.88
CA THR A 72 3.37 22.18 -1.44
C THR A 72 4.40 21.09 -1.17
N GLU A 73 4.57 20.67 0.09
CA GLU A 73 5.51 19.61 0.45
C GLU A 73 5.04 18.25 -0.06
N GLY A 74 3.74 17.98 0.04
CA GLY A 74 3.16 16.74 -0.45
C GLY A 74 3.22 16.58 -1.97
N THR A 75 3.16 17.67 -2.74
CA THR A 75 3.40 17.59 -4.20
C THR A 75 4.81 17.08 -4.48
N LYS A 76 5.82 17.58 -3.74
CA LYS A 76 7.21 17.10 -3.86
C LYS A 76 7.31 15.62 -3.46
N ALA A 77 6.64 15.22 -2.38
CA ALA A 77 6.60 13.85 -1.89
C ALA A 77 5.96 12.89 -2.93
N LEU A 78 4.84 13.29 -3.52
CA LEU A 78 4.17 12.53 -4.58
C LEU A 78 5.07 12.35 -5.80
N ILE A 79 5.76 13.40 -6.25
CA ILE A 79 6.71 13.32 -7.38
C ILE A 79 7.77 12.24 -7.15
N VAL A 80 8.28 12.12 -5.92
CA VAL A 80 9.29 11.11 -5.60
C VAL A 80 8.70 9.75 -5.20
N ALA A 81 7.39 9.62 -4.99
CA ALA A 81 6.70 8.37 -4.65
C ALA A 81 6.08 7.65 -5.86
N VAL A 82 5.69 8.37 -6.92
CA VAL A 82 5.03 7.78 -8.11
C VAL A 82 6.02 7.30 -9.17
N ASP A 83 5.62 6.31 -9.96
CA ASP A 83 6.37 5.83 -11.13
C ASP A 83 6.55 6.94 -12.18
N SER A 84 7.59 6.86 -13.01
CA SER A 84 7.87 7.89 -14.04
C SER A 84 6.74 8.03 -15.07
N SER A 85 5.91 7.01 -15.26
CA SER A 85 4.70 7.10 -16.10
C SER A 85 3.66 8.13 -15.60
N ARG A 86 3.78 8.60 -14.35
CA ARG A 86 2.94 9.65 -13.75
C ARG A 86 3.58 11.04 -13.76
N LEU A 87 4.73 11.18 -14.41
CA LEU A 87 5.54 12.39 -14.38
C LEU A 87 5.76 12.95 -15.78
N SER A 88 5.87 14.26 -15.87
CA SER A 88 6.41 14.97 -17.03
C SER A 88 7.60 15.83 -16.62
N GLN A 89 8.55 16.04 -17.54
CA GLN A 89 9.64 16.98 -17.30
C GLN A 89 9.10 18.40 -17.18
N SER A 90 9.54 19.13 -16.16
CA SER A 90 9.09 20.50 -15.89
C SER A 90 10.06 21.23 -14.97
N THR A 91 10.26 22.52 -15.24
CA THR A 91 10.97 23.48 -14.37
C THR A 91 10.03 24.56 -13.83
N GLY A 92 8.73 24.48 -14.14
CA GLY A 92 7.73 25.45 -13.70
C GLY A 92 7.34 25.31 -12.23
N ALA A 93 6.45 26.19 -11.77
CA ALA A 93 5.91 26.14 -10.41
C ALA A 93 5.27 24.78 -10.09
N GLY A 94 5.50 24.28 -8.88
CA GLY A 94 5.02 22.96 -8.45
C GLY A 94 5.85 21.77 -8.97
N SER A 95 6.96 22.03 -9.67
CA SER A 95 7.91 20.98 -10.07
C SER A 95 8.91 20.68 -8.95
N TYR A 96 9.41 19.45 -8.90
CA TYR A 96 10.45 19.02 -7.97
C TYR A 96 11.42 18.09 -8.69
N LYS A 97 12.73 18.34 -8.52
CA LYS A 97 13.82 17.58 -9.18
C LYS A 97 13.64 17.47 -10.71
N GLY A 98 13.11 18.51 -11.36
CA GLY A 98 12.92 18.57 -12.82
C GLY A 98 11.67 17.88 -13.34
N PHE A 99 10.75 17.45 -12.46
CA PHE A 99 9.52 16.77 -12.82
C PHE A 99 8.30 17.42 -12.18
N ALA A 100 7.14 17.24 -12.81
CA ALA A 100 5.83 17.56 -12.26
C ALA A 100 4.90 16.35 -12.40
N LEU A 101 3.86 16.30 -11.57
CA LEU A 101 2.78 15.31 -11.69
C LEU A 101 1.98 15.55 -12.98
N ASP A 102 1.59 14.46 -13.64
CA ASP A 102 0.72 14.51 -14.81
C ASP A 102 -0.70 15.03 -14.48
N GLY A 103 -1.46 15.36 -15.52
CA GLY A 103 -2.83 15.87 -15.35
C GLY A 103 -3.77 14.85 -14.70
N SER A 104 -3.58 13.55 -14.98
CA SER A 104 -4.40 12.48 -14.40
C SER A 104 -4.22 12.39 -12.89
N THR A 105 -2.98 12.47 -12.41
CA THR A 105 -2.68 12.48 -10.98
C THR A 105 -3.25 13.72 -10.31
N LYS A 106 -3.06 14.91 -10.90
CA LYS A 106 -3.62 16.16 -10.36
C LYS A 106 -5.14 16.11 -10.22
N TYR A 107 -5.83 15.54 -11.20
CA TYR A 107 -7.28 15.34 -11.13
C TYR A 107 -7.69 14.42 -9.96
N LEU A 108 -6.97 13.31 -9.77
CA LEU A 108 -7.22 12.38 -8.67
C LEU A 108 -7.04 13.05 -7.29
N LEU A 109 -6.04 13.92 -7.14
CA LEU A 109 -5.77 14.61 -5.88
C LEU A 109 -6.93 15.51 -5.42
N GLY A 110 -7.76 16.02 -6.35
CA GLY A 110 -8.96 16.77 -6.00
C GLY A 110 -9.99 15.98 -5.17
N GLN A 111 -9.90 14.64 -5.12
CA GLN A 111 -10.76 13.82 -4.25
C GLN A 111 -10.39 13.96 -2.76
N ILE A 112 -9.15 14.36 -2.44
CA ILE A 112 -8.68 14.50 -1.05
C ILE A 112 -9.43 15.64 -0.34
N GLU A 113 -9.69 16.74 -1.04
CA GLU A 113 -10.46 17.88 -0.49
C GLU A 113 -11.92 17.50 -0.23
N LYS A 114 -12.50 16.66 -1.11
CA LYS A 114 -13.89 16.22 -0.99
C LYS A 114 -14.13 15.30 0.20
N TYR A 115 -13.13 14.49 0.57
CA TYR A 115 -13.24 13.49 1.64
C TYR A 115 -12.04 13.57 2.60
N PRO A 116 -12.00 14.54 3.52
CA PRO A 116 -10.84 14.79 4.39
C PRO A 116 -10.55 13.62 5.36
N PHE A 117 -11.49 12.72 5.60
CA PHE A 117 -11.27 11.53 6.43
C PHE A 117 -10.74 10.31 5.64
N MET A 118 -10.80 10.35 4.31
CA MET A 118 -10.53 9.18 3.44
C MET A 118 -9.15 8.58 3.67
N LEU A 119 -8.09 9.40 3.72
CA LEU A 119 -6.73 8.90 3.88
C LEU A 119 -6.48 8.32 5.28
N ASN A 120 -7.22 8.76 6.30
CA ASN A 120 -7.12 8.20 7.63
C ASN A 120 -7.75 6.80 7.72
N SER A 121 -8.69 6.45 6.84
CA SER A 121 -9.29 5.10 6.80
C SER A 121 -8.28 3.96 6.55
N TYR A 122 -7.09 4.28 6.06
CA TYR A 122 -6.02 3.31 5.84
C TYR A 122 -5.10 3.14 7.05
N LEU A 123 -5.24 3.97 8.09
CA LEU A 123 -4.34 3.97 9.25
C LEU A 123 -4.83 3.00 10.33
N PRO A 124 -3.91 2.28 11.01
CA PRO A 124 -4.28 1.41 12.10
C PRO A 124 -5.06 2.13 13.21
N GLY A 125 -6.18 1.52 13.63
CA GLY A 125 -7.06 2.03 14.68
C GLY A 125 -8.10 3.07 14.23
N ALA A 126 -8.00 3.62 13.02
CA ALA A 126 -9.01 4.53 12.49
C ALA A 126 -10.23 3.73 12.01
N THR A 127 -11.45 4.12 12.41
CA THR A 127 -12.70 3.50 11.96
C THR A 127 -13.77 4.58 11.70
N PRO A 128 -14.84 4.29 10.94
CA PRO A 128 -15.96 5.22 10.82
C PRO A 128 -16.51 5.69 12.17
N GLU A 129 -16.60 4.79 13.15
CA GLU A 129 -17.21 5.02 14.48
C GLU A 129 -16.40 6.00 15.32
N ASN A 130 -15.07 6.04 15.17
CA ASN A 130 -14.21 6.96 15.91
C ASN A 130 -13.81 8.22 15.10
N GLY A 131 -14.55 8.51 14.02
CA GLY A 131 -14.24 9.64 13.15
C GLY A 131 -12.96 9.47 12.32
N TYR A 132 -12.51 8.24 12.12
CA TYR A 132 -11.23 7.88 11.54
C TYR A 132 -10.02 8.43 12.31
N THR A 133 -10.07 8.34 13.64
CA THR A 133 -8.95 8.68 14.52
C THR A 133 -7.98 7.49 14.64
N PRO A 134 -6.71 7.59 14.20
CA PRO A 134 -5.75 6.49 14.30
C PRO A 134 -5.31 6.20 15.75
N ALA A 135 -4.83 4.99 16.03
CA ALA A 135 -4.39 4.55 17.36
C ALA A 135 -3.08 5.19 17.89
N GLY A 136 -2.49 6.13 17.15
CA GLY A 136 -1.14 6.65 17.42
C GLY A 136 -0.02 5.70 16.95
N LEU A 137 1.22 6.18 16.95
CA LEU A 137 2.39 5.38 16.59
C LEU A 137 2.75 4.38 17.71
N PRO A 138 3.37 3.23 17.38
CA PRO A 138 3.75 2.79 16.04
C PRO A 138 2.56 2.24 15.23
N TYR A 139 2.60 2.41 13.90
CA TYR A 139 1.64 1.78 13.01
C TYR A 139 2.19 0.48 12.43
N THR A 140 1.39 -0.59 12.49
CA THR A 140 1.64 -1.84 11.77
C THR A 140 0.60 -2.00 10.67
N PHE A 141 1.05 -1.96 9.42
CA PHE A 141 0.22 -2.20 8.25
C PHE A 141 0.35 -3.63 7.78
N THR A 142 -0.76 -4.20 7.31
CA THR A 142 -0.81 -5.53 6.70
C THR A 142 -1.43 -5.41 5.32
N LEU A 143 -0.65 -5.73 4.29
CA LEU A 143 -1.08 -5.77 2.90
C LEU A 143 -1.13 -7.20 2.41
N THR A 144 -1.91 -7.47 1.37
CA THR A 144 -1.94 -8.80 0.73
C THR A 144 -1.65 -8.71 -0.77
N SER A 145 -1.32 -9.84 -1.36
CA SER A 145 -1.31 -10.04 -2.81
C SER A 145 -2.09 -11.31 -3.17
N ASN A 146 -2.30 -11.58 -4.45
CA ASN A 146 -2.92 -12.81 -4.93
C ASN A 146 -2.20 -13.32 -6.18
N ARG A 147 -2.61 -14.49 -6.69
CA ARG A 147 -1.98 -15.13 -7.88
C ARG A 147 -1.96 -14.26 -9.15
N PHE A 148 -2.77 -13.21 -9.24
CA PHE A 148 -2.83 -12.28 -10.38
C PHE A 148 -2.11 -10.96 -10.13
N SER A 149 -1.35 -10.87 -9.04
CA SER A 149 -0.74 -9.62 -8.59
C SER A 149 0.62 -9.33 -9.24
N GLY A 150 1.21 -10.27 -9.98
CA GLY A 150 2.63 -10.19 -10.34
C GLY A 150 3.52 -10.60 -9.17
N THR A 151 4.82 -10.29 -9.25
CA THR A 151 5.81 -10.76 -8.27
C THR A 151 6.86 -9.69 -7.97
N VAL A 152 7.57 -9.86 -6.87
CA VAL A 152 8.67 -8.94 -6.48
C VAL A 152 9.83 -9.07 -7.49
N GLU A 153 10.06 -10.28 -8.01
CA GLU A 153 11.13 -10.62 -8.94
C GLU A 153 10.92 -9.95 -10.29
N SER A 154 9.68 -9.91 -10.80
CA SER A 154 9.36 -9.24 -12.07
C SER A 154 9.52 -7.71 -12.01
N GLY A 155 9.71 -7.15 -10.81
CA GLY A 155 9.80 -5.70 -10.61
C GLY A 155 8.45 -4.99 -10.65
N GLN A 156 7.34 -5.73 -10.70
CA GLN A 156 5.99 -5.17 -10.63
C GLN A 156 5.05 -6.09 -9.85
N ILE A 157 4.42 -5.53 -8.81
CA ILE A 157 3.46 -6.24 -7.98
C ILE A 157 2.27 -5.35 -7.60
N LYS A 158 1.08 -5.94 -7.56
CA LYS A 158 -0.13 -5.34 -7.02
C LYS A 158 -0.31 -5.78 -5.57
N LEU A 159 -0.48 -4.80 -4.69
CA LEU A 159 -0.77 -5.02 -3.28
C LEU A 159 -2.16 -4.49 -2.95
N PHE A 160 -2.77 -5.07 -1.92
CA PHE A 160 -4.10 -4.75 -1.47
C PHE A 160 -4.00 -4.18 -0.04
N LEU A 161 -4.28 -2.89 0.10
CA LEU A 161 -4.23 -2.18 1.38
C LEU A 161 -5.63 -2.13 2.00
N PRO A 162 -5.85 -2.69 3.20
CA PRO A 162 -7.12 -2.58 3.90
C PRO A 162 -7.51 -1.12 4.18
N SER A 163 -8.81 -0.85 4.15
CA SER A 163 -9.40 0.43 4.59
C SER A 163 -10.56 0.10 5.52
N SER A 164 -10.61 0.73 6.69
CA SER A 164 -11.72 0.57 7.64
C SER A 164 -13.03 1.16 7.14
N GLY A 165 -12.97 2.01 6.11
CA GLY A 165 -14.12 2.67 5.50
C GLY A 165 -14.58 2.03 4.19
N ALA A 166 -14.01 0.91 3.77
CA ALA A 166 -14.37 0.24 2.52
C ALA A 166 -14.56 -1.27 2.71
N ALA A 167 -15.52 -1.85 1.98
CA ALA A 167 -15.80 -3.29 2.05
C ALA A 167 -14.66 -4.17 1.51
N THR A 168 -13.80 -3.62 0.65
CA THR A 168 -12.67 -4.35 0.04
C THR A 168 -11.36 -3.58 0.17
N PRO A 169 -10.23 -4.28 0.37
CA PRO A 169 -8.90 -3.69 0.30
C PRO A 169 -8.65 -3.00 -1.05
N ARG A 170 -7.95 -1.86 -1.00
CA ARG A 170 -7.71 -1.01 -2.17
C ARG A 170 -6.41 -1.42 -2.88
N PRO A 171 -6.46 -1.70 -4.19
CA PRO A 171 -5.27 -2.10 -4.93
C PRO A 171 -4.33 -0.93 -5.20
N ILE A 172 -3.03 -1.19 -5.02
CA ILE A 172 -1.92 -0.31 -5.41
C ILE A 172 -0.96 -1.14 -6.25
N THR A 173 -0.60 -0.67 -7.44
CA THR A 173 0.42 -1.34 -8.28
C THR A 173 1.75 -0.64 -8.08
N MET A 174 2.74 -1.40 -7.65
CA MET A 174 4.11 -0.96 -7.39
C MET A 174 5.04 -1.41 -8.51
N LYS A 175 5.93 -0.52 -8.95
CA LYS A 175 7.01 -0.81 -9.90
C LYS A 175 8.36 -0.45 -9.29
N ARG A 176 9.33 -1.35 -9.41
CA ARG A 176 10.71 -1.11 -8.98
C ARG A 176 11.47 -0.37 -10.07
N ASN A 177 12.08 0.77 -9.74
CA ASN A 177 12.92 1.50 -10.68
C ASN A 177 14.34 0.91 -10.78
N SER A 178 15.17 1.47 -11.65
CA SER A 178 16.57 1.04 -11.84
C SER A 178 17.48 1.22 -10.62
N LYS A 179 17.06 2.00 -9.61
CA LYS A 179 17.76 2.18 -8.34
C LYS A 179 17.24 1.25 -7.24
N GLY A 180 16.33 0.33 -7.55
CA GLY A 180 15.75 -0.59 -6.57
C GLY A 180 14.62 -0.01 -5.73
N ILE A 181 14.21 1.24 -5.96
CA ILE A 181 13.13 1.89 -5.21
C ILE A 181 11.78 1.54 -5.83
N TRP A 182 10.84 1.10 -4.99
CA TRP A 182 9.46 0.81 -5.38
C TRP A 182 8.60 2.07 -5.41
N LYS A 183 8.01 2.36 -6.57
CA LYS A 183 7.19 3.54 -6.83
C LYS A 183 5.78 3.16 -7.27
N ALA A 184 4.78 3.96 -6.92
CA ALA A 184 3.40 3.68 -7.26
C ALA A 184 3.11 3.97 -8.74
N ALA A 185 2.78 2.93 -9.51
CA ALA A 185 2.36 3.02 -10.90
C ALA A 185 0.84 3.19 -11.04
N GLU A 186 0.07 2.59 -10.12
CA GLU A 186 -1.36 2.83 -9.97
C GLU A 186 -1.78 2.90 -8.50
N PHE A 187 -2.53 3.93 -8.12
CA PHE A 187 -2.97 4.18 -6.75
C PHE A 187 -4.34 4.86 -6.65
N SER A 188 -5.03 5.06 -7.79
CA SER A 188 -6.31 5.78 -7.85
C SER A 188 -7.38 5.23 -6.90
N SER A 189 -7.34 3.92 -6.60
CA SER A 189 -8.28 3.28 -5.67
C SER A 189 -8.17 3.77 -4.22
N LEU A 190 -7.04 4.39 -3.84
CA LEU A 190 -6.85 5.04 -2.54
C LEU A 190 -7.61 6.36 -2.42
N LEU A 191 -8.05 6.90 -3.55
CA LEU A 191 -8.72 8.19 -3.68
C LEU A 191 -10.20 8.04 -4.03
N VAL A 192 -10.74 6.85 -3.76
CA VAL A 192 -12.17 6.56 -3.86
C VAL A 192 -12.82 6.75 -2.50
N GLY A 193 -13.95 7.44 -2.47
CA GLY A 193 -14.71 7.71 -1.24
C GLY A 193 -14.94 6.45 -0.39
N VAL A 194 -14.97 6.68 0.92
CA VAL A 194 -15.19 5.68 1.96
C VAL A 194 -16.47 5.99 2.73
N ALA A 195 -16.91 5.07 3.59
CA ALA A 195 -18.04 5.31 4.48
C ALA A 195 -17.85 6.64 5.24
N ALA A 196 -18.91 7.44 5.34
CA ALA A 196 -18.85 8.65 6.14
C ALA A 196 -18.55 8.29 7.61
N PRO A 197 -17.85 9.15 8.36
CA PRO A 197 -17.77 9.04 9.81
C PRO A 197 -19.16 8.84 10.41
N ALA A 198 -19.27 8.02 11.46
CA ALA A 198 -20.45 8.06 12.29
C ALA A 198 -20.60 9.49 12.81
N THR A 199 -21.75 10.11 12.58
CA THR A 199 -22.08 11.38 13.23
C THR A 199 -22.06 11.13 14.73
N THR A 200 -21.23 11.85 15.48
CA THR A 200 -21.66 12.22 16.83
C THR A 200 -22.83 13.15 16.58
N ASP A 201 -24.04 12.63 16.65
CA ASP A 201 -25.23 13.45 16.71
C ASP A 201 -25.01 14.40 17.91
N PRO A 202 -24.71 15.71 17.71
CA PRO A 202 -24.86 16.62 18.81
C PRO A 202 -26.37 16.67 18.98
N ALA A 203 -26.88 16.03 20.03
CA ALA A 203 -28.29 16.09 20.34
C ALA A 203 -28.74 17.54 20.26
N ASP A 204 -29.49 17.85 19.21
CA ASP A 204 -30.47 18.92 19.07
C ASP A 204 -30.43 19.93 20.23
N ASP A 205 -29.49 20.86 20.22
CA ASP A 205 -29.54 22.05 21.06
C ASP A 205 -30.45 23.11 20.40
N LEU A 206 -31.76 22.81 20.41
CA LEU A 206 -32.82 23.82 20.43
C LEU A 206 -32.68 24.71 21.67
#